data_AF-A0A139N382-F1
#
_entry.id   AF-A0A139N382-F1
#
_cell.length_a   1.000
_cell.length_b   1.000
_cell.length_c   1.000
_cell.angle_alpha   90.00
_cell.angle_beta   90.00
_cell.angle_gamma   90.00
#
_symmetry.space_group_name_H-M   'P 1'
#
loop_
_entity.id
_entity.type
_entity.pdbx_description
1 polymer ?
#
loop_
_entity_poly.entity_id
_entity_poly.type
_entity_poly.pdbx_seq_one_letter_code
_entity_poly.pdbx_strand_id
1 'polypeptide(L)'
;MSLSGSTAKVTGDGAEVSGSTVTITAAGTYVLSGSSENVQIVVKAGDQDKVQIVLNGVTMKGTDAAIVVESADKTFITLAEGSKNSIADSANHTNTDYDAAIYSKDDLTFNGSGSLTIEGNYGNAVESNDDLRITGGTYTVKGYKNALSANDALNIKDATLNLTATEDALHADNDEDTTLGNLYIQSGTITINAGDDGMHASNAAVIDGGTVTVESSVEALEGTNVTINGGKLDLSASDDGINASSKVTGAEIFIKITGGDIKVEVGQGDTDALDSNGDIIMTGGNLDITSTVSAFDFDGTATYTGGTITVNGETRSEITADGPGGGGAPGGNQGGGPGGH
;
A
#
# COMPACT_ATOMS: atom_id res chain seq x y z
N MET A 1 -13.61 18.04 20.98
CA MET A 1 -14.87 17.86 20.23
C MET A 1 -15.58 16.62 20.74
N SER A 2 -16.88 16.71 21.00
CA SER A 2 -17.70 15.56 21.40
C SER A 2 -18.82 15.34 20.39
N LEU A 3 -18.92 14.12 19.86
CA LEU A 3 -19.90 13.72 18.86
C LEU A 3 -21.13 13.07 19.52
N SER A 4 -22.32 13.42 19.04
CA SER A 4 -23.58 12.83 19.50
C SER A 4 -24.66 12.91 18.41
N GLY A 5 -25.02 11.74 17.86
CA GLY A 5 -26.00 11.66 16.78
C GLY A 5 -25.52 12.43 15.55
N SER A 6 -26.37 13.29 14.99
CA SER A 6 -26.01 14.13 13.83
C SER A 6 -25.36 15.47 14.20
N THR A 7 -24.83 15.61 15.41
CA THR A 7 -24.28 16.88 15.89
C THR A 7 -22.92 16.72 16.55
N ALA A 8 -22.17 17.80 16.59
CA ALA A 8 -20.91 17.91 17.31
C ALA A 8 -20.93 19.12 18.24
N LYS A 9 -20.27 18.99 19.38
CA LYS A 9 -19.94 20.11 20.27
C LYS A 9 -18.44 20.38 20.23
N VAL A 10 -18.09 21.61 19.90
CA VAL A 10 -16.72 22.13 19.94
C VAL A 10 -16.53 22.96 21.20
N THR A 11 -15.35 22.84 21.82
CA THR A 11 -14.91 23.66 22.94
C THR A 11 -13.49 24.11 22.64
N GLY A 12 -13.20 25.40 22.79
CA GLY A 12 -11.96 26.02 22.33
C GLY A 12 -12.13 26.70 20.98
N ASP A 13 -11.02 27.21 20.45
CA ASP A 13 -10.96 27.95 19.18
C ASP A 13 -10.48 27.06 18.02
N GLY A 14 -10.50 27.59 16.79
CA GLY A 14 -9.92 26.93 15.61
C GLY A 14 -10.80 25.86 14.95
N ALA A 15 -12.03 25.66 15.43
CA ALA A 15 -13.02 24.85 14.74
C ALA A 15 -14.44 25.41 14.92
N GLU A 16 -15.25 25.31 13.88
CA GLU A 16 -16.61 25.82 13.81
C GLU A 16 -17.60 24.69 13.49
N VAL A 17 -18.84 24.80 13.96
CA VAL A 17 -19.90 23.81 13.68
C VAL A 17 -21.01 24.48 12.88
N SER A 18 -21.36 23.89 11.74
CA SER A 18 -22.49 24.28 10.92
C SER A 18 -23.31 23.03 10.55
N GLY A 19 -24.48 22.88 11.17
CA GLY A 19 -25.29 21.66 11.01
C GLY A 19 -24.53 20.42 11.48
N SER A 20 -24.36 19.45 10.58
CA SER A 20 -23.59 18.22 10.82
C SER A 20 -22.12 18.32 10.39
N THR A 21 -21.63 19.50 10.00
CA THR A 21 -20.25 19.69 9.59
C THR A 21 -19.47 20.40 10.69
N VAL A 22 -18.29 19.88 11.02
CA VAL A 22 -17.27 20.57 11.82
C VAL A 22 -16.13 20.98 10.90
N THR A 23 -15.83 22.26 10.81
CA THR A 23 -14.72 22.77 10.01
C THR A 23 -13.59 23.22 10.92
N ILE A 24 -12.43 22.58 10.81
CA ILE A 24 -11.17 22.96 11.45
C ILE A 24 -10.46 23.97 10.56
N THR A 25 -10.17 25.16 11.07
CA THR A 25 -9.68 26.32 10.28
C THR A 25 -8.30 26.83 10.68
N ALA A 26 -7.64 26.19 11.65
CA ALA A 26 -6.35 26.62 12.16
C ALA A 26 -5.48 25.42 12.56
N ALA A 27 -4.17 25.63 12.60
CA ALA A 27 -3.24 24.69 13.22
C ALA A 27 -3.64 24.39 14.68
N GLY A 28 -3.47 23.13 15.11
CA GLY A 28 -3.74 22.75 16.48
C GLY A 28 -4.06 21.28 16.68
N THR A 29 -4.38 20.92 17.93
CA THR A 29 -4.77 19.57 18.32
C THR A 29 -6.25 19.52 18.68
N TYR A 30 -6.98 18.64 18.03
CA TYR A 30 -8.43 18.48 18.13
C TYR A 30 -8.74 17.07 18.61
N VAL A 31 -9.16 16.93 19.87
CA VAL A 31 -9.49 15.63 20.45
C VAL A 31 -10.95 15.30 20.17
N LEU A 32 -11.21 14.19 19.48
CA LEU A 32 -12.54 13.70 19.12
C LEU A 32 -12.92 12.49 19.98
N SER A 33 -14.18 12.46 20.42
CA SER A 33 -14.74 11.37 21.22
C SER A 33 -16.25 11.28 20.99
N GLY A 34 -16.85 10.13 21.32
CA GLY A 34 -18.29 9.91 21.19
C GLY A 34 -18.68 9.30 19.85
N SER A 35 -19.96 9.34 19.52
CA SER A 35 -20.50 8.67 18.33
C SER A 35 -21.33 9.61 17.47
N SER A 36 -21.18 9.53 16.15
CA SER A 36 -21.97 10.29 15.18
C SER A 36 -22.61 9.45 14.09
N GLU A 37 -23.74 9.98 13.61
CA GLU A 37 -24.38 9.60 12.35
C GLU A 37 -24.41 10.85 11.46
N ASN A 38 -23.67 10.81 10.37
CA ASN A 38 -23.53 11.85 9.35
C ASN A 38 -22.91 13.16 9.84
N VAL A 39 -22.07 13.12 10.86
CA VAL A 39 -21.16 14.25 11.15
C VAL A 39 -19.91 14.11 10.30
N GLN A 40 -19.57 15.16 9.55
CA GLN A 40 -18.33 15.26 8.78
C GLN A 40 -17.36 16.22 9.46
N ILE A 41 -16.08 15.83 9.52
CA ILE A 41 -14.98 16.69 9.96
C ILE A 41 -14.22 17.15 8.71
N VAL A 42 -14.15 18.46 8.50
CA VAL A 42 -13.45 19.07 7.36
C VAL A 42 -12.27 19.86 7.88
N VAL A 43 -11.05 19.55 7.44
CA VAL A 43 -9.85 20.34 7.70
C VAL A 43 -9.66 21.31 6.54
N LYS A 44 -9.69 22.60 6.84
CA LYS A 44 -9.51 23.71 5.91
C LYS A 44 -8.64 24.79 6.58
N ALA A 45 -7.43 24.38 6.96
CA ALA A 45 -6.44 25.24 7.60
C ALA A 45 -5.53 25.89 6.54
N GLY A 46 -4.59 26.75 6.96
CA GLY A 46 -3.64 27.34 6.01
C GLY A 46 -2.64 26.33 5.46
N ASP A 47 -2.08 26.60 4.28
CA ASP A 47 -1.14 25.71 3.56
C ASP A 47 0.18 25.41 4.31
N GLN A 48 0.44 26.08 5.44
CA GLN A 48 1.61 25.87 6.30
C GLN A 48 1.21 25.35 7.69
N ASP A 49 -0.09 25.16 7.92
CA ASP A 49 -0.64 24.74 9.20
C ASP A 49 -0.61 23.22 9.35
N LYS A 50 -0.22 22.77 10.54
CA LYS A 50 -0.28 21.36 10.92
C LYS A 50 -1.48 21.12 11.83
N VAL A 51 -2.32 20.16 11.46
CA VAL A 51 -3.54 19.83 12.18
C VAL A 51 -3.44 18.42 12.72
N GLN A 52 -3.71 18.24 14.01
CA GLN A 52 -3.75 16.93 14.65
C GLN A 52 -5.16 16.62 15.13
N ILE A 53 -5.76 15.57 14.60
CA ILE A 53 -7.04 15.01 15.05
C ILE A 53 -6.73 13.79 15.92
N VAL A 54 -7.00 13.88 17.22
CA VAL A 54 -6.80 12.77 18.15
C VAL A 54 -8.10 11.99 18.31
N LEU A 55 -8.14 10.74 17.84
CA LEU A 55 -9.28 9.85 17.99
C LEU A 55 -9.22 9.17 19.37
N ASN A 56 -10.17 9.51 20.25
CA ASN A 56 -10.22 9.03 21.63
C ASN A 56 -11.57 8.36 21.94
N GLY A 57 -11.79 7.19 21.34
CA GLY A 57 -13.02 6.43 21.51
C GLY A 57 -14.14 6.97 20.63
N VAL A 58 -13.85 7.16 19.34
CA VAL A 58 -14.80 7.72 18.38
C VAL A 58 -15.50 6.62 17.58
N THR A 59 -16.77 6.82 17.24
CA THR A 59 -17.47 6.01 16.22
C THR A 59 -18.19 6.93 15.26
N MET A 60 -17.76 7.00 14.01
CA MET A 60 -18.35 7.87 13.00
C MET A 60 -18.92 7.03 11.86
N LYS A 61 -20.14 7.34 11.45
CA LYS A 61 -20.74 6.83 10.21
C LYS A 61 -21.13 8.02 9.35
N GLY A 62 -20.58 8.14 8.16
CA GLY A 62 -20.90 9.18 7.19
C GLY A 62 -21.77 8.64 6.04
N THR A 63 -22.59 9.49 5.45
CA THR A 63 -23.13 9.23 4.11
C THR A 63 -22.00 9.34 3.08
N ASP A 64 -21.19 10.40 3.20
CA ASP A 64 -19.97 10.66 2.44
C ASP A 64 -18.73 10.41 3.32
N ALA A 65 -17.54 10.81 2.85
CA ALA A 65 -16.32 10.89 3.63
C ALA A 65 -16.56 11.49 5.03
N ALA A 66 -16.19 10.76 6.08
CA ALA A 66 -16.40 11.18 7.47
C ALA A 66 -15.35 12.20 7.92
N ILE A 67 -14.14 12.10 7.39
CA ILE A 67 -13.06 13.06 7.58
C ILE A 67 -12.53 13.46 6.20
N VAL A 68 -12.45 14.76 5.96
CA VAL A 68 -11.94 15.36 4.71
C VAL A 68 -10.87 16.38 5.06
N VAL A 69 -9.71 16.32 4.43
CA VAL A 69 -8.69 17.37 4.45
C VAL A 69 -8.72 18.08 3.11
N GLU A 70 -9.22 19.31 3.10
CA GLU A 70 -9.23 20.17 1.91
C GLU A 70 -7.95 21.01 1.80
N SER A 71 -7.37 21.42 2.93
CA SER A 71 -6.11 22.18 2.97
C SER A 71 -5.44 22.11 4.35
N ALA A 72 -4.16 21.74 4.38
CA ALA A 72 -3.19 21.88 5.47
C ALA A 72 -1.76 21.58 4.94
N ASP A 73 -0.70 21.94 5.67
CA ASP A 73 0.65 21.40 5.38
C ASP A 73 0.71 19.90 5.67
N LYS A 74 0.06 19.48 6.76
CA LYS A 74 -0.02 18.08 7.18
C LYS A 74 -1.16 17.87 8.14
N THR A 75 -1.93 16.81 7.91
CA THR A 75 -2.92 16.34 8.89
C THR A 75 -2.45 15.05 9.55
N PHE A 76 -2.54 15.00 10.87
CA PHE A 76 -2.26 13.83 11.67
C PHE A 76 -3.56 13.25 12.23
N ILE A 77 -3.80 11.95 12.02
CA ILE A 77 -4.84 11.18 12.71
C ILE A 77 -4.15 10.35 13.80
N THR A 78 -4.23 10.81 15.05
CA THR A 78 -3.58 10.17 16.19
C THR A 78 -4.56 9.29 16.96
N LEU A 79 -4.26 8.01 17.07
CA LEU A 79 -5.01 7.05 17.89
C LEU A 79 -4.57 7.16 19.34
N ALA A 80 -5.44 7.69 20.21
CA ALA A 80 -5.15 7.81 21.63
C ALA A 80 -4.88 6.43 22.25
N GLU A 81 -3.96 6.38 23.22
CA GLU A 81 -3.59 5.12 23.88
C GLU A 81 -4.81 4.40 24.46
N GLY A 82 -4.93 3.11 24.16
CA GLY A 82 -6.03 2.26 24.64
C GLY A 82 -7.41 2.59 24.02
N SER A 83 -7.50 3.59 23.15
CA SER A 83 -8.76 3.93 22.48
C SER A 83 -9.11 2.89 21.42
N LYS A 84 -10.42 2.72 21.20
CA LYS A 84 -10.99 1.95 20.09
C LYS A 84 -11.85 2.88 19.26
N ASN A 85 -11.50 3.03 18.00
CA ASN A 85 -12.12 3.98 17.10
C ASN A 85 -12.73 3.25 15.90
N SER A 86 -13.79 3.79 15.32
CA SER A 86 -14.38 3.27 14.09
C SER A 86 -14.84 4.43 13.21
N ILE A 87 -14.54 4.37 11.93
CA ILE A 87 -14.95 5.34 10.90
C ILE A 87 -15.46 4.56 9.71
N ALA A 88 -16.63 4.92 9.20
CA ALA A 88 -17.19 4.35 7.98
C ALA A 88 -17.91 5.43 7.18
N ASP A 89 -17.88 5.32 5.85
CA ASP A 89 -18.80 6.03 4.96
C ASP A 89 -19.94 5.10 4.52
N SER A 90 -20.73 5.51 3.53
CA SER A 90 -21.77 4.69 2.93
C SER A 90 -21.43 4.29 1.50
N ALA A 91 -22.04 3.23 0.98
CA ALA A 91 -21.89 2.87 -0.44
C ALA A 91 -22.58 3.85 -1.42
N ASN A 92 -23.25 4.90 -0.92
CA ASN A 92 -24.01 5.84 -1.74
C ASN A 92 -23.65 7.28 -1.34
N HIS A 93 -22.46 7.73 -1.73
CA HIS A 93 -22.06 9.12 -1.54
C HIS A 93 -23.00 10.07 -2.31
N THR A 94 -23.28 11.19 -1.67
CA THR A 94 -23.90 12.38 -2.27
C THR A 94 -22.86 13.38 -2.78
N ASN A 95 -21.66 13.41 -2.17
CA ASN A 95 -20.50 14.12 -2.66
C ASN A 95 -19.43 13.12 -3.13
N THR A 96 -19.25 13.00 -4.44
CA THR A 96 -18.34 12.04 -5.06
C THR A 96 -16.95 12.60 -5.31
N ASP A 97 -16.66 13.84 -4.89
CA ASP A 97 -15.33 14.44 -5.02
C ASP A 97 -14.32 13.80 -4.03
N TYR A 98 -14.81 13.08 -3.02
CA TYR A 98 -14.02 12.46 -1.96
C TYR A 98 -14.28 10.95 -1.95
N ASP A 99 -13.54 10.18 -2.74
CA ASP A 99 -13.77 8.75 -2.98
C ASP A 99 -13.24 7.84 -1.85
N ALA A 100 -13.37 8.29 -0.59
CA ALA A 100 -12.93 7.53 0.58
C ALA A 100 -13.70 7.84 1.88
N ALA A 101 -13.63 6.94 2.86
CA ALA A 101 -14.14 7.22 4.21
C ALA A 101 -13.32 8.29 4.95
N ILE A 102 -12.00 8.31 4.70
CA ILE A 102 -11.07 9.36 5.12
C ILE A 102 -10.32 9.83 3.88
N TYR A 103 -10.50 11.09 3.50
CA TYR A 103 -9.92 11.66 2.29
C TYR A 103 -9.03 12.84 2.62
N SER A 104 -7.90 12.98 1.92
CA SER A 104 -6.99 14.10 2.07
C SER A 104 -6.45 14.60 0.74
N LYS A 105 -6.55 15.91 0.50
CA LYS A 105 -5.86 16.57 -0.62
C LYS A 105 -4.37 16.77 -0.39
N ASP A 106 -3.94 16.76 0.87
CA ASP A 106 -2.55 16.97 1.27
C ASP A 106 -2.01 15.72 2.01
N ASP A 107 -0.78 15.83 2.52
CA ASP A 107 -0.13 14.85 3.38
C ASP A 107 -1.00 14.39 4.57
N LEU A 108 -1.17 13.07 4.68
CA LEU A 108 -1.91 12.42 5.76
C LEU A 108 -1.00 11.47 6.55
N THR A 109 -1.02 11.60 7.88
CA THR A 109 -0.24 10.72 8.77
C THR A 109 -1.10 10.11 9.86
N PHE A 110 -1.16 8.78 9.91
CA PHE A 110 -1.73 8.04 11.03
C PHE A 110 -0.64 7.68 12.04
N ASN A 111 -0.92 7.88 13.32
CA ASN A 111 0.00 7.48 14.39
C ASN A 111 -0.70 7.16 15.72
N GLY A 112 0.09 6.88 16.76
CA GLY A 112 -0.41 6.58 18.09
C GLY A 112 -0.41 5.08 18.38
N SER A 113 -1.05 4.67 19.48
CA SER A 113 -1.05 3.27 19.94
C SER A 113 -2.44 2.68 20.17
N GLY A 114 -3.50 3.45 19.93
CA GLY A 114 -4.88 2.95 19.93
C GLY A 114 -5.19 2.09 18.70
N SER A 115 -6.47 1.70 18.58
CA SER A 115 -6.96 0.97 17.41
C SER A 115 -7.99 1.75 16.60
N LEU A 116 -8.03 1.51 15.29
CA LEU A 116 -8.99 2.11 14.37
C LEU A 116 -9.53 1.08 13.37
N THR A 117 -10.85 0.95 13.28
CA THR A 117 -11.53 0.24 12.21
C THR A 117 -12.02 1.24 11.17
N ILE A 118 -11.69 1.02 9.89
CA ILE A 118 -12.10 1.88 8.78
C ILE A 118 -12.87 1.04 7.75
N GLU A 119 -14.06 1.48 7.38
CA GLU A 119 -14.85 0.87 6.30
C GLU A 119 -15.16 1.91 5.22
N GLY A 120 -14.40 1.89 4.12
CA GLY A 120 -14.72 2.57 2.87
C GLY A 120 -15.66 1.70 2.05
N ASN A 121 -16.93 2.04 2.03
CA ASN A 121 -17.99 1.34 1.34
C ASN A 121 -18.29 1.91 -0.04
N TYR A 122 -17.82 3.13 -0.36
CA TYR A 122 -18.00 3.77 -1.67
C TYR A 122 -16.82 3.53 -2.61
N GLY A 123 -15.61 3.81 -2.13
CA GLY A 123 -14.36 3.65 -2.86
C GLY A 123 -13.26 3.16 -1.93
N ASN A 124 -12.22 3.96 -1.77
CA ASN A 124 -11.10 3.65 -0.91
C ASN A 124 -11.50 3.74 0.58
N ALA A 125 -10.80 3.06 1.48
CA ALA A 125 -11.02 3.31 2.91
C ALA A 125 -10.31 4.58 3.37
N VAL A 126 -9.07 4.77 2.91
CA VAL A 126 -8.27 5.97 3.11
C VAL A 126 -7.62 6.37 1.78
N GLU A 127 -7.67 7.66 1.47
CA GLU A 127 -7.03 8.22 0.28
C GLU A 127 -6.32 9.53 0.61
N SER A 128 -5.08 9.67 0.14
CA SER A 128 -4.31 10.91 0.16
C SER A 128 -3.82 11.21 -1.26
N ASN A 129 -4.03 12.44 -1.73
CA ASN A 129 -3.49 12.89 -3.02
C ASN A 129 -2.00 13.25 -2.96
N ASP A 130 -1.38 13.20 -1.78
CA ASP A 130 0.06 13.37 -1.58
C ASP A 130 0.58 12.11 -0.84
N ASP A 131 1.37 12.27 0.22
CA ASP A 131 1.91 11.16 0.98
C ASP A 131 0.93 10.65 2.06
N LEU A 132 0.76 9.33 2.11
CA LEU A 132 0.14 8.63 3.24
C LEU A 132 1.19 7.94 4.09
N ARG A 133 1.22 8.27 5.38
CA ARG A 133 2.16 7.68 6.36
C ARG A 133 1.43 7.01 7.49
N ILE A 134 1.84 5.79 7.85
CA ILE A 134 1.30 5.06 8.99
C ILE A 134 2.44 4.68 9.93
N THR A 135 2.39 5.19 11.17
CA THR A 135 3.41 4.91 12.19
C THR A 135 2.84 4.54 13.55
N GLY A 136 2.99 3.28 13.96
CA GLY A 136 2.32 2.76 15.16
C GLY A 136 0.85 2.45 14.91
N GLY A 137 0.14 1.99 15.94
CA GLY A 137 -1.30 1.76 15.92
C GLY A 137 -1.72 0.37 15.44
N THR A 138 -2.99 0.04 15.64
CA THR A 138 -3.62 -1.20 15.14
C THR A 138 -4.83 -0.86 14.29
N TYR A 139 -4.84 -1.32 13.04
CA TYR A 139 -5.86 -0.98 12.06
C TYR A 139 -6.54 -2.22 11.51
N THR A 140 -7.85 -2.12 11.34
CA THR A 140 -8.62 -3.03 10.47
C THR A 140 -9.27 -2.17 9.42
N VAL A 141 -8.88 -2.35 8.16
CA VAL A 141 -9.26 -1.46 7.07
C VAL A 141 -9.92 -2.28 5.99
N LYS A 142 -11.12 -1.87 5.59
CA LYS A 142 -11.84 -2.46 4.48
C LYS A 142 -12.14 -1.38 3.44
N GLY A 143 -11.56 -1.49 2.26
CA GLY A 143 -11.91 -0.70 1.10
C GLY A 143 -12.90 -1.43 0.20
N TYR A 144 -13.81 -0.70 -0.44
CA TYR A 144 -14.57 -1.22 -1.56
C TYR A 144 -13.66 -1.28 -2.79
N LYS A 145 -12.88 -0.23 -3.05
CA LYS A 145 -11.73 -0.28 -3.96
C LYS A 145 -10.48 -0.66 -3.16
N ASN A 146 -9.61 0.30 -2.88
CA ASN A 146 -8.36 0.08 -2.19
C ASN A 146 -8.50 0.27 -0.67
N ALA A 147 -7.72 -0.48 0.13
CA ALA A 147 -7.74 -0.25 1.57
C ALA A 147 -6.98 1.05 1.92
N LEU A 148 -5.75 1.21 1.45
CA LEU A 148 -4.94 2.42 1.65
C LEU A 148 -4.42 2.90 0.30
N SER A 149 -4.81 4.12 -0.11
CA SER A 149 -4.41 4.74 -1.37
C SER A 149 -3.61 6.02 -1.13
N ALA A 150 -2.51 6.20 -1.85
CA ALA A 150 -1.69 7.41 -1.88
C ALA A 150 -1.23 7.71 -3.30
N ASN A 151 -1.20 8.98 -3.70
CA ASN A 151 -0.65 9.35 -5.01
C ASN A 151 0.89 9.39 -4.97
N ASP A 152 1.47 10.07 -3.97
CA ASP A 152 2.91 10.35 -3.98
C ASP A 152 3.74 9.23 -3.35
N ALA A 153 3.37 8.85 -2.12
CA ALA A 153 4.01 7.74 -1.44
C ALA A 153 3.13 7.15 -0.34
N LEU A 154 3.24 5.83 -0.18
CA LEU A 154 2.71 5.11 0.96
C LEU A 154 3.86 4.60 1.83
N ASN A 155 3.97 5.11 3.07
CA ASN A 155 5.04 4.71 3.99
C ASN A 155 4.48 4.08 5.26
N ILE A 156 4.99 2.90 5.62
CA ILE A 156 4.52 2.13 6.79
C ILE A 156 5.69 1.82 7.73
N LYS A 157 5.46 2.07 9.02
CA LYS A 157 6.41 1.78 10.10
C LYS A 157 5.72 1.36 11.38
N ASP A 158 6.15 0.26 11.99
CA ASP A 158 5.77 -0.16 13.33
C ASP A 158 4.23 -0.26 13.56
N ALA A 159 3.45 -0.51 12.51
CA ALA A 159 1.98 -0.61 12.58
C ALA A 159 1.50 -2.07 12.48
N THR A 160 0.37 -2.38 13.11
CA THR A 160 -0.38 -3.63 12.87
C THR A 160 -1.54 -3.34 11.93
N LEU A 161 -1.53 -3.91 10.73
CA LEU A 161 -2.53 -3.68 9.68
C LEU A 161 -3.21 -5.01 9.32
N ASN A 162 -4.54 -5.02 9.35
CA ASN A 162 -5.37 -6.06 8.75
C ASN A 162 -6.22 -5.42 7.65
N LEU A 163 -5.91 -5.74 6.40
CA LEU A 163 -6.40 -5.04 5.22
C LEU A 163 -7.25 -5.96 4.36
N THR A 164 -8.39 -5.44 3.92
CA THR A 164 -9.25 -6.10 2.93
C THR A 164 -9.66 -5.09 1.87
N ALA A 165 -9.53 -5.45 0.61
CA ALA A 165 -9.88 -4.62 -0.54
C ALA A 165 -10.51 -5.50 -1.63
N THR A 166 -11.35 -4.93 -2.51
CA THR A 166 -11.73 -5.67 -3.73
C THR A 166 -10.83 -5.35 -4.91
N GLU A 167 -10.07 -4.26 -4.82
CA GLU A 167 -8.91 -3.96 -5.66
C GLU A 167 -7.66 -4.18 -4.77
N ASP A 168 -6.81 -3.16 -4.62
CA ASP A 168 -5.52 -3.29 -3.95
C ASP A 168 -5.59 -3.03 -2.44
N ALA A 169 -4.83 -3.77 -1.64
CA ALA A 169 -4.77 -3.46 -0.22
C ALA A 169 -3.87 -2.25 0.07
N LEU A 170 -2.67 -2.22 -0.49
CA LEU A 170 -1.76 -1.07 -0.45
C LEU A 170 -1.57 -0.56 -1.87
N HIS A 171 -1.97 0.68 -2.14
CA HIS A 171 -1.93 1.26 -3.48
C HIS A 171 -1.18 2.59 -3.44
N ALA A 172 -0.03 2.67 -4.10
CA ALA A 172 0.72 3.90 -4.33
C ALA A 172 0.82 4.17 -5.83
N ASP A 173 0.05 5.13 -6.35
CA ASP A 173 -0.07 5.31 -7.81
C ASP A 173 0.18 6.75 -8.26
N ASN A 174 1.18 6.91 -9.12
CA ASN A 174 1.43 8.11 -9.92
C ASN A 174 2.15 7.72 -11.22
N ASP A 175 1.37 7.56 -12.28
CA ASP A 175 1.84 7.22 -13.62
C ASP A 175 2.45 8.44 -14.37
N GLU A 176 2.15 9.66 -13.94
CA GLU A 176 2.62 10.89 -14.59
C GLU A 176 4.03 11.31 -14.16
N ASP A 177 4.37 11.14 -12.88
CA ASP A 177 5.67 11.47 -12.30
C ASP A 177 6.32 10.22 -11.70
N THR A 178 7.30 9.67 -12.40
CA THR A 178 7.99 8.44 -11.99
C THR A 178 8.89 8.61 -10.76
N THR A 179 8.91 9.79 -10.15
CA THR A 179 9.56 10.03 -8.85
C THR A 179 8.59 9.85 -7.68
N LEU A 180 7.29 9.70 -7.95
CA LEU A 180 6.17 9.54 -7.01
C LEU A 180 5.60 8.11 -7.12
N GLY A 181 4.40 7.80 -6.60
CA GLY A 181 3.82 6.46 -6.63
C GLY A 181 4.67 5.38 -5.97
N ASN A 182 5.33 5.70 -4.84
CA ASN A 182 6.27 4.77 -4.18
C ASN A 182 5.67 4.11 -2.93
N LEU A 183 5.92 2.82 -2.75
CA LEU A 183 5.60 2.07 -1.54
C LEU A 183 6.87 1.80 -0.72
N TYR A 184 6.84 2.14 0.58
CA TYR A 184 7.92 1.83 1.51
C TYR A 184 7.41 1.21 2.81
N ILE A 185 7.89 0.02 3.13
CA ILE A 185 7.59 -0.70 4.37
C ILE A 185 8.89 -0.85 5.16
N GLN A 186 9.02 -0.08 6.24
CA GLN A 186 10.15 -0.19 7.14
C GLN A 186 10.01 -1.38 8.10
N SER A 187 8.82 -1.52 8.70
CA SER A 187 8.51 -2.51 9.73
C SER A 187 6.99 -2.55 9.96
N GLY A 188 6.51 -3.60 10.63
CA GLY A 188 5.10 -3.75 11.00
C GLY A 188 4.66 -5.21 11.02
N THR A 189 3.38 -5.43 11.27
CA THR A 189 2.69 -6.71 11.06
C THR A 189 1.50 -6.45 10.16
N ILE A 190 1.56 -6.91 8.92
CA ILE A 190 0.61 -6.57 7.86
C ILE A 190 -0.01 -7.86 7.35
N THR A 191 -1.33 -7.95 7.37
CA THR A 191 -2.12 -9.05 6.80
C THR A 191 -3.05 -8.48 5.73
N ILE A 192 -3.05 -9.08 4.55
CA ILE A 192 -3.72 -8.57 3.35
C ILE A 192 -4.62 -9.65 2.74
N ASN A 193 -5.85 -9.25 2.41
CA ASN A 193 -6.72 -9.94 1.47
C ASN A 193 -7.14 -8.93 0.39
N ALA A 194 -6.57 -9.02 -0.80
CA ALA A 194 -6.88 -8.16 -1.93
C ALA A 194 -7.67 -8.92 -3.00
N GLY A 195 -8.45 -8.19 -3.80
CA GLY A 195 -9.13 -8.74 -4.97
C GLY A 195 -8.34 -8.51 -6.26
N ASP A 196 -7.46 -7.50 -6.26
CA ASP A 196 -6.40 -7.30 -7.25
C ASP A 196 -5.06 -7.44 -6.51
N ASP A 197 -4.21 -6.42 -6.40
CA ASP A 197 -2.87 -6.59 -5.85
C ASP A 197 -2.80 -6.50 -4.33
N GLY A 198 -1.94 -7.34 -3.75
CA GLY A 198 -1.63 -7.24 -2.34
C GLY A 198 -0.99 -5.89 -2.03
N MET A 199 0.01 -5.52 -2.83
CA MET A 199 0.81 -4.32 -2.66
C MET A 199 1.23 -3.79 -4.03
N HIS A 200 0.62 -2.69 -4.46
CA HIS A 200 0.88 -2.05 -5.73
C HIS A 200 1.66 -0.74 -5.54
N ALA A 201 2.68 -0.53 -6.36
CA ALA A 201 3.38 0.74 -6.51
C ALA A 201 3.70 1.01 -7.98
N SER A 202 3.25 2.13 -8.55
CA SER A 202 3.57 2.46 -9.94
C SER A 202 5.08 2.60 -10.18
N ASN A 203 5.84 2.97 -9.13
CA ASN A 203 7.29 3.10 -9.18
C ASN A 203 8.01 2.16 -8.20
N ALA A 204 8.66 2.68 -7.15
CA ALA A 204 9.48 1.85 -6.27
C ALA A 204 8.65 1.20 -5.16
N ALA A 205 8.74 -0.13 -5.05
CA ALA A 205 8.27 -0.88 -3.89
C ALA A 205 9.47 -1.39 -3.07
N VAL A 206 9.60 -0.90 -1.83
CA VAL A 206 10.75 -1.22 -0.98
C VAL A 206 10.30 -1.77 0.38
N ILE A 207 10.78 -2.97 0.72
CA ILE A 207 10.51 -3.63 2.01
C ILE A 207 11.84 -3.81 2.76
N ASP A 208 12.02 -3.04 3.83
CA ASP A 208 13.18 -3.16 4.72
C ASP A 208 12.98 -4.19 5.83
N GLY A 209 11.72 -4.47 6.20
CA GLY A 209 11.43 -5.36 7.31
C GLY A 209 9.95 -5.50 7.64
N GLY A 210 9.68 -6.11 8.80
CA GLY A 210 8.34 -6.43 9.28
C GLY A 210 7.93 -7.88 9.03
N THR A 211 6.67 -8.19 9.33
CA THR A 211 6.00 -9.43 8.97
C THR A 211 4.85 -9.08 8.04
N VAL A 212 4.91 -9.53 6.80
CA VAL A 212 3.89 -9.28 5.77
C VAL A 212 3.30 -10.62 5.34
N THR A 213 1.99 -10.73 5.39
CA THR A 213 1.25 -11.90 4.92
C THR A 213 0.20 -11.43 3.93
N VAL A 214 0.36 -11.82 2.66
CA VAL A 214 -0.67 -11.68 1.63
C VAL A 214 -1.37 -13.02 1.54
N GLU A 215 -2.60 -13.09 2.04
CA GLU A 215 -3.40 -14.33 2.07
C GLU A 215 -4.04 -14.62 0.71
N SER A 216 -4.40 -13.57 -0.03
CA SER A 216 -4.90 -13.64 -1.40
C SER A 216 -4.70 -12.33 -2.14
N SER A 217 -4.33 -12.42 -3.42
CA SER A 217 -4.27 -11.32 -4.39
C SER A 217 -4.15 -11.88 -5.81
N VAL A 218 -4.22 -11.02 -6.82
CA VAL A 218 -3.80 -11.32 -8.19
C VAL A 218 -2.27 -11.38 -8.20
N GLU A 219 -1.59 -10.26 -7.95
CA GLU A 219 -0.16 -10.23 -7.65
C GLU A 219 0.09 -9.87 -6.19
N ALA A 220 1.08 -10.48 -5.51
CA ALA A 220 1.28 -10.19 -4.09
C ALA A 220 2.11 -8.91 -3.84
N LEU A 221 2.99 -8.56 -4.77
CA LEU A 221 3.83 -7.37 -4.72
C LEU A 221 4.18 -6.92 -6.15
N GLU A 222 3.71 -5.74 -6.55
CA GLU A 222 4.00 -5.14 -7.86
C GLU A 222 4.76 -3.81 -7.69
N GLY A 223 5.72 -3.56 -8.58
CA GLY A 223 6.07 -2.21 -8.97
C GLY A 223 7.19 -2.13 -10.01
N THR A 224 7.46 -0.94 -10.57
CA THR A 224 8.56 -0.75 -11.54
C THR A 224 9.89 -1.28 -11.01
N ASN A 225 10.16 -1.04 -9.72
CA ASN A 225 11.32 -1.62 -9.03
C ASN A 225 10.90 -2.23 -7.70
N VAL A 226 11.17 -3.51 -7.52
CA VAL A 226 10.94 -4.19 -6.24
C VAL A 226 12.27 -4.41 -5.53
N THR A 227 12.39 -3.92 -4.29
CA THR A 227 13.54 -4.17 -3.41
C THR A 227 13.09 -4.75 -2.08
N ILE A 228 13.59 -5.95 -1.75
CA ILE A 228 13.39 -6.59 -0.46
C ILE A 228 14.74 -6.70 0.26
N ASN A 229 14.92 -5.88 1.29
CA ASN A 229 16.13 -5.88 2.12
C ASN A 229 16.00 -6.77 3.36
N GLY A 230 14.78 -7.07 3.80
CA GLY A 230 14.55 -7.83 5.02
C GLY A 230 13.08 -8.12 5.29
N GLY A 231 12.82 -8.69 6.46
CA GLY A 231 11.48 -9.04 6.92
C GLY A 231 11.14 -10.52 6.79
N LYS A 232 9.94 -10.87 7.24
CA LYS A 232 9.31 -12.16 7.01
C LYS A 232 8.11 -11.96 6.11
N LEU A 233 8.13 -12.52 4.91
CA LEU A 233 7.11 -12.34 3.90
C LEU A 233 6.50 -13.70 3.57
N ASP A 234 5.18 -13.81 3.60
CA ASP A 234 4.41 -14.96 3.13
C ASP A 234 3.41 -14.44 2.10
N LEU A 235 3.72 -14.67 0.83
CA LEU A 235 3.09 -14.02 -0.31
C LEU A 235 2.34 -15.06 -1.11
N SER A 236 1.00 -15.02 -1.07
CA SER A 236 0.12 -15.88 -1.87
C SER A 236 -0.57 -15.06 -2.95
N ALA A 237 -0.37 -15.44 -4.21
CA ALA A 237 -0.90 -14.76 -5.39
C ALA A 237 -1.59 -15.76 -6.33
N SER A 238 -2.61 -15.33 -7.05
CA SER A 238 -3.25 -16.18 -8.08
C SER A 238 -2.54 -16.10 -9.42
N ASP A 239 -1.83 -15.00 -9.67
CA ASP A 239 -0.96 -14.75 -10.81
C ASP A 239 0.50 -14.74 -10.33
N ASP A 240 1.23 -13.63 -10.50
CA ASP A 240 2.62 -13.53 -10.12
C ASP A 240 2.83 -13.23 -8.63
N GLY A 241 3.85 -13.85 -8.05
CA GLY A 241 4.17 -13.65 -6.64
C GLY A 241 4.75 -12.26 -6.41
N ILE A 242 5.79 -11.92 -7.15
CA ILE A 242 6.44 -10.60 -7.16
C ILE A 242 6.62 -10.22 -8.61
N ASN A 243 6.01 -9.11 -9.02
CA ASN A 243 6.08 -8.61 -10.39
C ASN A 243 6.87 -7.29 -10.43
N ALA A 244 7.78 -7.18 -11.39
CA ALA A 244 8.40 -5.91 -11.74
C ALA A 244 8.20 -5.57 -13.21
N SER A 245 7.36 -4.58 -13.45
CA SER A 245 6.94 -4.15 -14.79
C SER A 245 6.84 -2.63 -14.88
N SER A 246 7.00 -2.07 -16.08
CA SER A 246 6.73 -0.64 -16.30
C SER A 246 6.34 -0.36 -17.75
N LYS A 247 5.38 0.54 -17.92
CA LYS A 247 4.99 1.07 -19.24
C LYS A 247 5.89 2.23 -19.67
N VAL A 248 6.72 2.75 -18.77
CA VAL A 248 7.62 3.87 -19.04
C VAL A 248 8.83 3.40 -19.83
N THR A 249 9.00 3.94 -21.03
CA THR A 249 10.14 3.60 -21.89
C THR A 249 11.46 3.98 -21.24
N GLY A 250 12.34 2.99 -21.05
CA GLY A 250 13.66 3.19 -20.46
C GLY A 250 13.66 3.24 -18.93
N ALA A 251 12.55 2.84 -18.29
CA ALA A 251 12.56 2.53 -16.87
C ALA A 251 13.63 1.49 -16.57
N GLU A 252 14.33 1.68 -15.45
CA GLU A 252 15.10 0.60 -14.85
C GLU A 252 14.09 -0.35 -14.21
N ILE A 253 14.08 -1.62 -14.58
CA ILE A 253 13.12 -2.62 -14.07
C ILE A 253 13.94 -3.72 -13.39
N PHE A 254 13.59 -4.06 -12.16
CA PHE A 254 14.22 -5.19 -11.47
C PHE A 254 13.41 -5.69 -10.27
N ILE A 255 13.66 -6.95 -9.91
CA ILE A 255 13.43 -7.48 -8.57
C ILE A 255 14.78 -7.68 -7.89
N LYS A 256 14.94 -7.11 -6.70
CA LYS A 256 16.17 -7.18 -5.91
C LYS A 256 15.92 -7.68 -4.50
N ILE A 257 16.57 -8.79 -4.15
CA ILE A 257 16.52 -9.40 -2.82
C ILE A 257 17.91 -9.36 -2.19
N THR A 258 18.05 -8.63 -1.07
CA THR A 258 19.30 -8.54 -0.31
C THR A 258 19.22 -9.19 1.07
N GLY A 259 18.02 -9.52 1.54
CA GLY A 259 17.76 -10.18 2.81
C GLY A 259 16.30 -10.58 2.98
N GLY A 260 15.96 -11.13 4.15
CA GLY A 260 14.60 -11.55 4.51
C GLY A 260 14.38 -13.06 4.50
N ASP A 261 13.23 -13.48 5.01
CA ASP A 261 12.67 -14.83 4.92
C ASP A 261 11.38 -14.73 4.12
N ILE A 262 11.44 -15.14 2.85
CA ILE A 262 10.43 -14.85 1.83
C ILE A 262 9.87 -16.18 1.37
N LYS A 263 8.58 -16.40 1.64
CA LYS A 263 7.79 -17.48 1.07
C LYS A 263 6.91 -16.89 -0.03
N VAL A 264 6.96 -17.50 -1.22
CA VAL A 264 6.11 -17.14 -2.35
C VAL A 264 5.36 -18.37 -2.81
N GLU A 265 4.04 -18.25 -2.92
CA GLU A 265 3.15 -19.30 -3.41
C GLU A 265 2.26 -18.70 -4.50
N VAL A 266 2.37 -19.23 -5.71
CA VAL A 266 1.58 -18.77 -6.86
C VAL A 266 0.55 -19.82 -7.29
N GLY A 267 -0.48 -19.35 -7.98
CA GLY A 267 -1.58 -20.16 -8.47
C GLY A 267 -1.22 -21.15 -9.58
N GLN A 268 -2.22 -21.49 -10.39
CA GLN A 268 -2.05 -22.28 -11.60
C GLN A 268 -2.32 -21.37 -12.79
N GLY A 269 -1.52 -21.44 -13.85
CA GLY A 269 -1.75 -20.60 -15.03
C GLY A 269 -0.47 -20.31 -15.79
N ASP A 270 -0.42 -19.12 -16.36
CA ASP A 270 0.83 -18.47 -16.77
C ASP A 270 1.20 -17.62 -15.56
N THR A 271 2.04 -18.15 -14.68
CA THR A 271 2.31 -17.56 -13.35
C THR A 271 3.76 -17.78 -12.98
N ASP A 272 4.37 -16.75 -12.43
CA ASP A 272 5.76 -16.71 -12.05
C ASP A 272 5.90 -16.30 -10.59
N ALA A 273 6.68 -17.06 -9.82
CA ALA A 273 6.90 -16.65 -8.43
C ALA A 273 7.62 -15.29 -8.37
N LEU A 274 8.56 -15.05 -9.30
CA LEU A 274 9.15 -13.75 -9.57
C LEU A 274 9.10 -13.51 -11.09
N ASP A 275 8.35 -12.50 -11.53
CA ASP A 275 8.35 -12.00 -12.91
C ASP A 275 9.04 -10.64 -12.97
N SER A 276 10.01 -10.49 -13.87
CA SER A 276 10.60 -9.18 -14.13
C SER A 276 10.82 -8.94 -15.62
N ASN A 277 10.22 -7.85 -16.13
CA ASN A 277 10.57 -7.29 -17.44
C ASN A 277 12.00 -6.69 -17.49
N GLY A 278 12.83 -6.93 -16.47
CA GLY A 278 14.22 -6.51 -16.36
C GLY A 278 15.07 -7.53 -15.59
N ASP A 279 15.85 -7.06 -14.60
CA ASP A 279 16.81 -7.91 -13.89
C ASP A 279 16.21 -8.61 -12.65
N ILE A 280 16.68 -9.82 -12.35
CA ILE A 280 16.51 -10.45 -11.03
C ILE A 280 17.85 -10.51 -10.31
N ILE A 281 17.92 -9.90 -9.13
CA ILE A 281 19.16 -9.75 -8.37
C ILE A 281 18.97 -10.30 -6.96
N MET A 282 19.63 -11.41 -6.64
CA MET A 282 19.66 -11.99 -5.30
C MET A 282 21.09 -12.00 -4.71
N THR A 283 21.26 -11.29 -3.60
CA THR A 283 22.56 -11.15 -2.91
C THR A 283 22.52 -11.65 -1.46
N GLY A 284 21.34 -11.98 -0.94
CA GLY A 284 21.12 -12.49 0.40
C GLY A 284 19.66 -12.94 0.60
N GLY A 285 19.31 -13.31 1.84
CA GLY A 285 17.96 -13.77 2.20
C GLY A 285 17.70 -15.26 2.00
N ASN A 286 16.52 -15.70 2.42
CA ASN A 286 15.97 -17.03 2.17
C ASN A 286 14.71 -16.87 1.31
N LEU A 287 14.69 -17.49 0.15
CA LEU A 287 13.57 -17.49 -0.79
C LEU A 287 13.05 -18.93 -0.93
N ASP A 288 11.83 -19.17 -0.47
CA ASP A 288 11.13 -20.45 -0.52
C ASP A 288 9.91 -20.33 -1.43
N ILE A 289 10.00 -20.94 -2.61
CA ILE A 289 9.00 -20.83 -3.67
C ILE A 289 8.21 -22.13 -3.75
N THR A 290 6.89 -22.00 -3.77
CA THR A 290 5.96 -23.03 -4.21
C THR A 290 5.29 -22.56 -5.51
N SER A 291 5.66 -23.17 -6.63
CA SER A 291 5.12 -22.83 -7.95
C SER A 291 4.99 -24.09 -8.80
N THR A 292 3.92 -24.19 -9.59
CA THR A 292 3.70 -25.32 -10.51
C THR A 292 4.15 -25.04 -11.94
N VAL A 293 4.49 -23.80 -12.26
CA VAL A 293 4.76 -23.34 -13.62
C VAL A 293 6.21 -22.88 -13.70
N SER A 294 6.49 -21.70 -13.16
CA SER A 294 7.81 -21.08 -13.17
C SER A 294 8.14 -20.44 -11.82
N ALA A 295 9.40 -20.58 -11.41
CA ALA A 295 9.91 -19.87 -10.24
C ALA A 295 10.47 -18.49 -10.60
N PHE A 296 10.94 -18.31 -11.83
CA PHE A 296 11.57 -17.09 -12.30
C PHE A 296 11.29 -16.91 -13.79
N ASP A 297 10.69 -15.79 -14.16
CA ASP A 297 10.74 -15.24 -15.52
C ASP A 297 11.43 -13.88 -15.49
N PHE A 298 12.31 -13.65 -16.46
CA PHE A 298 12.99 -12.37 -16.59
C PHE A 298 13.51 -12.10 -18.00
N ASP A 299 13.36 -10.84 -18.44
CA ASP A 299 13.82 -10.37 -19.75
C ASP A 299 15.29 -9.89 -19.74
N GLY A 300 15.79 -9.49 -18.57
CA GLY A 300 17.13 -8.97 -18.37
C GLY A 300 18.13 -10.05 -17.98
N THR A 301 18.84 -9.81 -16.88
CA THR A 301 19.86 -10.70 -16.34
C THR A 301 19.51 -11.18 -14.95
N ALA A 302 19.93 -12.41 -14.66
CA ALA A 302 19.88 -12.94 -13.30
C ALA A 302 21.26 -12.88 -12.64
N THR A 303 21.32 -12.27 -11.45
CA THR A 303 22.51 -12.24 -10.60
C THR A 303 22.23 -12.94 -9.27
N TYR A 304 22.93 -14.04 -8.99
CA TYR A 304 22.83 -14.74 -7.71
C TYR A 304 24.21 -14.86 -7.05
N THR A 305 24.42 -14.14 -5.94
CA THR A 305 25.73 -14.07 -5.25
C THR A 305 25.67 -14.39 -3.76
N GLY A 306 24.48 -14.59 -3.20
CA GLY A 306 24.29 -14.96 -1.80
C GLY A 306 22.82 -15.22 -1.46
N GLY A 307 22.59 -15.85 -0.31
CA GLY A 307 21.26 -16.28 0.14
C GLY A 307 21.00 -17.77 -0.11
N THR A 308 19.74 -18.18 0.02
CA THR A 308 19.26 -19.54 -0.29
C THR A 308 17.98 -19.47 -1.11
N ILE A 309 17.90 -20.28 -2.16
CA ILE A 309 16.71 -20.46 -2.98
C ILE A 309 16.27 -21.92 -2.84
N THR A 310 15.01 -22.13 -2.46
CA THR A 310 14.33 -23.42 -2.49
C THR A 310 13.11 -23.29 -3.38
N VAL A 311 12.95 -24.19 -4.34
CA VAL A 311 11.78 -24.26 -5.23
C VAL A 311 11.17 -25.63 -5.06
N ASN A 312 9.93 -25.71 -4.59
CA ASN A 312 9.20 -26.96 -4.35
C ASN A 312 9.97 -27.97 -3.48
N GLY A 313 10.69 -27.47 -2.47
CA GLY A 313 11.53 -28.27 -1.57
C GLY A 313 12.91 -28.65 -2.10
N GLU A 314 13.27 -28.25 -3.33
CA GLU A 314 14.59 -28.48 -3.91
C GLU A 314 15.44 -27.19 -3.92
N THR A 315 16.67 -27.27 -3.41
CA THR A 315 17.58 -26.12 -3.43
C THR A 315 18.07 -25.80 -4.84
N ARG A 316 18.10 -24.52 -5.20
CA ARG A 316 18.70 -24.02 -6.44
C ARG A 316 20.05 -23.34 -6.18
N SER A 317 21.01 -23.56 -7.09
CA SER A 317 22.33 -22.93 -7.06
C SER A 317 22.50 -21.78 -8.05
N GLU A 318 21.48 -21.53 -8.88
CA GLU A 318 21.41 -20.49 -9.89
C GLU A 318 19.95 -20.07 -10.09
N ILE A 319 19.77 -18.86 -10.63
CA ILE A 319 18.48 -18.35 -11.09
C ILE A 319 18.48 -18.54 -12.61
N THR A 320 17.53 -19.33 -13.11
CA THR A 320 17.35 -19.65 -14.52
C THR A 320 15.90 -19.40 -14.88
N ALA A 321 15.65 -18.74 -16.01
CA ALA A 321 14.29 -18.56 -16.51
C ALA A 321 13.64 -19.94 -16.78
N ASP A 322 12.46 -20.17 -16.24
CA ASP A 322 11.73 -21.44 -16.41
C ASP A 322 10.76 -21.31 -17.60
N GLY A 323 11.03 -21.96 -18.74
CA GLY A 323 10.11 -21.92 -19.90
C GLY A 323 10.73 -22.34 -21.24
N PRO A 324 9.94 -22.45 -22.35
CA PRO A 324 10.42 -22.93 -23.65
C PRO A 324 11.53 -22.09 -24.30
N GLY A 325 11.87 -20.92 -23.75
CA GLY A 325 12.95 -20.04 -24.17
C GLY A 325 14.23 -20.11 -23.33
N GLY A 326 14.23 -20.76 -22.16
CA GLY A 326 15.34 -20.73 -21.17
C GLY A 326 16.63 -21.47 -21.54
N GLY A 327 16.79 -21.85 -22.82
CA GLY A 327 17.89 -22.66 -23.33
C GLY A 327 18.76 -21.96 -24.37
N GLY A 328 19.02 -20.66 -24.23
CA GLY A 328 19.94 -19.93 -25.09
C GLY A 328 21.38 -20.00 -24.61
N ALA A 329 22.12 -21.07 -24.94
CA ALA A 329 23.58 -21.04 -24.87
C ALA A 329 24.13 -19.82 -25.63
N PRO A 330 25.26 -19.19 -25.22
CA PRO A 330 25.84 -18.07 -25.95
C PRO A 330 26.31 -18.54 -27.33
N GLY A 331 25.44 -18.34 -28.32
CA GLY A 331 25.64 -18.70 -29.71
C GLY A 331 26.79 -17.89 -30.29
N GLY A 332 27.85 -18.61 -30.67
CA GLY A 332 29.05 -18.04 -31.26
C GLY A 332 28.79 -17.20 -32.50
N ASN A 333 29.53 -16.10 -32.53
CA ASN A 333 29.92 -15.29 -33.69
C ASN A 333 29.83 -16.01 -35.05
N GLN A 334 28.87 -15.61 -35.89
CA GLN A 334 28.82 -15.66 -37.36
C GLN A 334 27.70 -14.66 -37.74
N GLY A 335 27.86 -13.60 -38.52
CA GLY A 335 28.73 -13.36 -39.66
C GLY A 335 27.86 -12.96 -40.85
N GLY A 336 27.56 -11.67 -40.98
CA GLY A 336 27.32 -10.96 -42.26
C GLY A 336 26.00 -11.15 -43.04
N GLY A 337 25.39 -10.01 -43.43
CA GLY A 337 24.50 -9.92 -44.60
C GLY A 337 23.40 -8.84 -44.53
N PRO A 338 23.35 -7.85 -45.45
CA PRO A 338 22.44 -6.69 -45.36
C PRO A 338 21.20 -6.73 -46.27
N GLY A 339 20.20 -5.91 -45.94
CA GLY A 339 19.12 -5.42 -46.84
C GLY A 339 17.73 -6.01 -46.53
N GLY A 340 16.61 -5.29 -46.61
CA GLY A 340 16.31 -3.92 -47.03
C GLY A 340 14.79 -3.73 -47.17
N HIS A 341 14.38 -2.45 -47.18
CA HIS A 341 13.04 -1.86 -47.33
C HIS A 341 12.11 -1.87 -46.10
#